data_AF-A0A527ZAH2-F1
#
_entry.id   AF-A0A527ZAH2-F1
#
_cell.length_a   1.000
_cell.length_b   1.000
_cell.length_c   1.000
_cell.angle_alpha   90.00
_cell.angle_beta   90.00
_cell.angle_gamma   90.00
#
_symmetry.space_group_name_H-M   'P 1'
#
loop_
_entity.id
_entity.type
_entity.pdbx_description
1 polymer ?
#
loop_
_entity_poly.entity_id
_entity_poly.type
_entity_poly.pdbx_seq_one_letter_code
_entity_poly.pdbx_strand_id
1 'polypeptide(L)' 'EKVLAPFKKAFQPTGGLKMLSGNLGHAVIKTSAVKPERRIIEAPAKVFDSQQGLNEAFKAGTLTGDFIAVI' A
#
# COMPACT_ATOMS: atom_id res chain seq x y z
N GLU A 1 1.25 27.28 7.00
CA GLU A 1 1.16 26.45 5.77
C GLU A 1 1.81 25.06 5.88
N LYS A 2 2.58 24.72 6.93
CA LYS A 2 3.17 23.36 7.09
C LYS A 2 2.24 22.33 7.76
N VAL A 3 1.17 22.79 8.43
CA VAL A 3 0.20 21.94 9.15
C VAL A 3 -1.18 22.05 8.51
N LEU A 4 -1.67 23.29 8.34
CA LEU A 4 -2.89 23.61 7.59
C LEU A 4 -2.53 24.49 6.39
N ALA A 5 -3.11 24.18 5.23
CA ALA A 5 -2.87 24.87 3.98
C ALA A 5 -4.20 25.38 3.37
N PRO A 6 -4.22 26.58 2.77
CA PRO A 6 -5.38 27.06 2.02
C PRO A 6 -5.57 26.25 0.73
N PHE A 7 -6.78 26.24 0.18
CA PHE A 7 -7.13 25.47 -1.02
C PHE A 7 -6.14 25.65 -2.19
N LYS A 8 -5.74 26.90 -2.49
CA LYS A 8 -4.80 27.21 -3.59
C LYS A 8 -3.40 26.61 -3.40
N LYS A 9 -3.04 26.20 -2.17
CA LYS A 9 -1.76 25.58 -1.82
C LYS A 9 -1.97 24.21 -1.15
N ALA A 10 -3.04 23.50 -1.51
CA ALA A 10 -3.30 22.16 -0.98
C ALA A 10 -2.06 21.25 -1.17
N PHE A 11 -1.77 20.41 -0.17
CA PHE A 11 -0.62 19.51 -0.23
C PHE A 11 -0.68 18.54 -1.40
N GLN A 12 -1.89 18.13 -1.80
CA GLN A 12 -2.16 17.27 -2.93
C GLN A 12 -3.53 17.63 -3.55
N PRO A 13 -3.74 17.36 -4.85
CA PRO A 13 -5.01 17.64 -5.52
C PRO A 13 -6.16 16.72 -5.09
N THR A 14 -5.85 15.60 -4.43
CA THR A 14 -6.85 14.66 -3.90
C THR A 14 -6.55 14.34 -2.43
N GLY A 15 -7.56 13.94 -1.65
CA GLY A 15 -7.38 13.47 -0.27
C GLY A 15 -6.62 12.14 -0.13
N GLY A 16 -6.31 11.49 -1.26
CA GLY A 16 -5.48 10.30 -1.32
C GLY A 16 -6.17 9.00 -0.90
N LEU A 17 -7.48 8.99 -0.62
CA LEU A 17 -8.24 7.75 -0.47
C LEU A 17 -8.80 7.32 -1.83
N LYS A 18 -8.60 6.06 -2.21
CA LYS A 18 -9.16 5.47 -3.44
C LYS A 18 -9.83 4.13 -3.15
N MET A 19 -10.90 3.83 -3.88
CA MET A 19 -11.52 2.51 -3.95
C MET A 19 -10.84 1.70 -5.07
N LEU A 20 -10.57 0.43 -4.80
CA LEU A 20 -10.09 -0.57 -5.75
C LEU A 20 -11.19 -1.63 -5.92
N SER A 21 -11.32 -2.16 -7.14
CA SER A 21 -12.31 -3.19 -7.49
C SER A 21 -11.70 -4.20 -8.46
N GLY A 22 -11.99 -5.49 -8.26
CA GLY A 22 -11.53 -6.57 -9.13
C GLY A 22 -12.12 -7.92 -8.73
N ASN A 23 -11.56 -9.00 -9.27
CA ASN A 23 -11.98 -10.37 -8.95
C ASN A 23 -11.74 -10.76 -7.47
N LEU A 24 -10.83 -10.09 -6.77
CA LEU A 24 -10.62 -10.24 -5.32
C LEU A 24 -11.64 -9.48 -4.47
N GLY A 25 -12.55 -8.71 -5.08
CA GLY A 25 -13.58 -7.93 -4.40
C GLY A 25 -13.30 -6.42 -4.43
N HIS A 26 -13.61 -5.73 -3.33
CA HIS A 26 -13.45 -4.29 -3.17
C HIS A 26 -12.50 -3.98 -2.01
N ALA A 27 -11.64 -2.97 -2.19
CA ALA A 27 -10.69 -2.54 -1.17
C ALA A 27 -10.47 -1.03 -1.17
N VAL A 28 -9.91 -0.49 -0.10
CA VAL A 28 -9.53 0.92 0.01
C VAL A 28 -8.02 1.06 0.13
N ILE A 29 -7.45 2.09 -0.49
CA ILE A 29 -6.02 2.40 -0.40
C ILE A 29 -5.79 3.89 -0.17
N LYS A 30 -4.85 4.20 0.72
CA LYS A 30 -4.35 5.57 0.96
C LYS A 30 -3.11 5.85 0.11
N THR A 31 -3.27 6.52 -1.02
CA THR A 31 -2.20 6.83 -1.98
C THR A 31 -1.42 8.10 -1.65
N SER A 32 -1.81 8.88 -0.64
CA SER A 32 -1.20 10.19 -0.38
C SER A 32 0.28 10.10 -0.03
N ALA A 33 0.71 9.02 0.63
CA ALA A 33 2.11 8.77 0.99
C ALA A 33 2.81 7.77 0.04
N VAL A 34 2.15 7.35 -1.04
CA VAL A 34 2.70 6.40 -2.02
C VAL A 34 3.14 7.17 -3.25
N LYS A 35 4.44 7.10 -3.55
CA LYS A 35 5.03 7.73 -4.75
C LYS A 35 4.34 7.20 -6.01
N PRO A 36 4.09 8.05 -7.04
CA PRO A 36 3.38 7.64 -8.25
C PRO A 36 3.91 6.35 -8.90
N GLU A 37 5.23 6.20 -8.96
CA GLU A 37 5.92 5.04 -9.53
C GLU A 37 5.74 3.73 -8.74
N ARG A 38 5.21 3.78 -7.51
CA ARG A 38 4.92 2.61 -6.66
C ARG A 38 3.43 2.33 -6.49
N ARG A 39 2.56 2.98 -7.29
CA ARG A 39 1.10 2.79 -7.19
C ARG A 39 0.59 1.58 -7.95
N ILE A 40 1.40 1.03 -8.85
CA ILE A 40 1.12 -0.19 -9.61
C ILE A 40 2.29 -1.13 -9.37
N ILE A 41 2.00 -2.30 -8.81
CA ILE A 41 2.97 -3.36 -8.54
C ILE A 41 2.30 -4.66 -8.99
N GLU A 42 3.00 -5.41 -9.81
CA GLU A 42 2.64 -6.78 -10.18
C GLU A 42 3.80 -7.69 -9.76
N ALA A 43 3.52 -8.63 -8.88
CA ALA A 43 4.52 -9.53 -8.32
C ALA A 43 3.83 -10.82 -7.79
N PRO A 44 4.58 -11.92 -7.58
CA PRO A 44 4.03 -13.13 -7.00
C PRO A 44 3.39 -12.89 -5.63
N ALA A 45 2.26 -13.54 -5.36
CA ALA A 45 1.64 -13.51 -4.04
C ALA A 45 2.38 -14.43 -3.06
N LYS A 46 2.72 -13.92 -1.88
CA LYS A 46 3.13 -14.71 -0.71
C LYS A 46 2.01 -14.60 0.33
N VAL A 47 1.33 -15.70 0.60
CA VAL A 47 0.17 -15.76 1.49
C VAL A 47 0.61 -16.17 2.90
N PHE A 48 0.08 -15.48 3.90
CA PHE A 48 0.32 -15.72 5.31
C PHE A 48 -1.02 -15.80 6.03
N ASP A 49 -1.19 -16.76 6.93
CA ASP A 49 -2.45 -16.90 7.67
C ASP A 49 -2.55 -15.95 8.89
N SER A 50 -1.48 -15.19 9.16
CA SER A 50 -1.46 -14.22 10.26
C SER A 50 -0.39 -13.15 10.08
N GLN A 51 -0.60 -12.00 10.74
CA GLN A 51 0.40 -10.94 10.87
C GLN A 51 1.70 -11.44 11.53
N GLN A 52 1.58 -12.38 12.47
CA GLN A 52 2.73 -12.98 13.13
C GLN A 52 3.58 -13.81 12.15
N GLY A 53 2.93 -14.62 11.30
CA GLY A 53 3.61 -15.43 10.29
C GLY A 53 4.43 -14.58 9.30
N LEU A 54 3.88 -13.44 8.85
CA LEU A 54 4.64 -12.49 8.02
C LEU A 54 5.88 -11.94 8.76
N ASN A 55 5.73 -11.57 10.03
CA ASN A 55 6.84 -11.03 10.83
C ASN A 55 7.94 -12.06 11.08
N GLU A 56 7.58 -13.32 11.29
CA GLU A 56 8.54 -14.43 11.44
C GLU A 56 9.32 -14.65 10.14
N ALA A 57 8.63 -14.69 9.00
CA ALA A 57 9.25 -14.81 7.68
C ALA A 57 10.22 -13.65 7.37
N PHE A 58 9.86 -12.43 7.77
CA PHE A 58 10.72 -11.25 7.67
C PHE A 58 11.99 -11.41 8.52
N LYS A 59 11.84 -11.79 9.80
CA LYS A 59 12.98 -12.01 10.72
C LYS A 59 13.91 -13.13 10.24
N ALA A 60 13.35 -14.15 9.60
CA ALA A 60 14.11 -15.25 9.02
C ALA A 60 14.87 -14.88 7.73
N GLY A 61 14.68 -13.66 7.18
CA GLY A 61 15.35 -13.21 5.95
C GLY A 61 14.83 -13.89 4.68
N THR A 62 13.66 -14.53 4.74
CA THR A 62 13.08 -15.29 3.62
C THR A 62 12.24 -14.44 2.66
N LEU A 63 11.98 -13.18 3.03
CA LEU A 63 11.23 -12.22 2.22
C LEU A 63 12.14 -11.50 1.24
N THR A 64 12.63 -12.23 0.24
CA THR A 64 13.49 -11.71 -0.84
C THR A 64 12.70 -11.46 -2.12
N GLY A 65 13.18 -10.48 -2.91
CA GLY A 65 12.59 -10.08 -4.20
C GLY A 65 11.30 -9.28 -4.07
N ASP A 66 10.66 -9.03 -5.21
CA ASP A 66 9.34 -8.40 -5.27
C ASP A 66 8.25 -9.43 -4.99
N PHE A 67 7.31 -9.10 -4.11
CA PHE A 67 6.15 -9.94 -3.81
C PHE A 67 4.98 -9.09 -3.28
N ILE A 68 3.77 -9.64 -3.41
CA ILE A 68 2.57 -9.11 -2.75
C ILE A 68 2.32 -9.96 -1.50
N ALA A 69 2.43 -9.36 -0.32
CA ALA A 69 2.06 -10.02 0.93
C ALA A 69 0.53 -10.03 1.06
N VAL A 70 -0.06 -11.22 1.14
CA VAL A 70 -1.49 -11.43 1.42
C VAL A 70 -1.56 -11.98 2.84
N ILE A 71 -2.27 -11.30 3.73
CA ILE A 71 -2.41 -11.64 5.16
C ILE A 71 -3.89 -11.62 5.53
#